data_AF-A0A526ZPM7-F1
#
_entry.id   AF-A0A526ZPM7-F1
#
_cell.length_a   1.000
_cell.length_b   1.000
_cell.length_c   1.000
_cell.angle_alpha   90.00
_cell.angle_beta   90.00
_cell.angle_gamma   90.00
#
_symmetry.space_group_name_H-M   'P 1'
#
loop_
_entity.id
_entity.type
_entity.pdbx_description
1 polymer ?
#
loop_
_entity_poly.entity_id
_entity_poly.type
_entity_poly.pdbx_seq_one_letter_code
_entity_poly.pdbx_strand_id
1 'polypeptide(L)'
;KEIARLREKLKSESVENASAAVRLVGAQGGQADVAVKGDMEKAIAKLDSDREQLEARLTALASENKRLKTDLAAEAASRSEGASAALREQMSDLAAQVVALTAKLDGPESPIAKVLAAPNPPGSGERSLADRVRALQQAESAH
;
A
#
# COMPACT_ATOMS: atom_id res chain seq x y z
N LYS A 1 -39.65 -82.49 -34.39
CA LYS A 1 -38.38 -82.38 -33.61
C LYS A 1 -37.58 -81.11 -33.97
N GLU A 2 -37.81 -80.47 -35.14
CA GLU A 2 -37.07 -79.27 -35.57
C GLU A 2 -37.50 -77.97 -34.87
N ILE A 3 -38.78 -77.81 -34.52
CA ILE A 3 -39.29 -76.62 -33.82
C ILE A 3 -38.62 -76.43 -32.44
N ALA A 4 -38.29 -77.53 -31.75
CA ALA A 4 -37.59 -77.46 -30.48
C ALA A 4 -36.15 -76.94 -30.64
N ARG A 5 -35.43 -77.39 -31.68
CA ARG A 5 -34.08 -76.92 -32.01
C ARG A 5 -34.04 -75.44 -32.39
N LEU A 6 -35.02 -74.98 -33.17
CA LEU A 6 -35.10 -73.57 -33.55
C LEU A 6 -35.37 -72.66 -32.33
N ARG A 7 -36.18 -73.12 -31.38
CA ARG A 7 -36.43 -72.39 -30.12
C ARG A 7 -35.21 -72.34 -29.21
N GLU A 8 -34.45 -73.43 -29.13
CA GLU A 8 -33.21 -73.47 -28.36
C GLU A 8 -32.15 -72.52 -28.94
N LYS A 9 -32.01 -72.50 -30.27
CA LYS A 9 -31.08 -71.61 -30.98
C LYS A 9 -31.45 -70.13 -30.84
N LEU A 10 -32.73 -69.80 -30.91
CA LEU A 10 -33.23 -68.44 -30.66
C LEU A 10 -33.01 -68.00 -29.20
N LYS A 11 -33.15 -68.93 -28.24
CA LYS A 11 -32.91 -68.64 -26.83
C LYS A 11 -31.42 -68.42 -26.55
N SER A 12 -30.52 -69.19 -27.15
CA SER A 12 -29.08 -68.98 -27.01
C SER A 12 -28.62 -67.66 -27.64
N GLU A 13 -29.11 -67.32 -28.84
CA GLU A 13 -28.80 -66.04 -29.49
C GLU A 13 -29.36 -64.84 -28.70
N SER A 14 -30.56 -64.98 -28.12
CA SER A 14 -31.15 -63.94 -27.27
C SER A 14 -30.37 -63.74 -25.97
N VAL A 15 -29.84 -64.81 -25.35
CA VAL A 15 -29.05 -64.73 -24.11
C VAL A 15 -27.66 -64.17 -24.38
N GLU A 16 -27.02 -64.55 -25.50
CA GLU A 16 -25.75 -63.96 -25.91
C GLU A 16 -25.89 -62.46 -26.22
N ASN A 17 -26.93 -62.07 -26.98
CA ASN A 17 -27.20 -60.66 -27.27
C ASN A 17 -27.53 -59.85 -26.00
N ALA A 18 -28.29 -60.42 -25.05
CA ALA A 18 -28.56 -59.77 -23.78
C ALA A 18 -27.28 -59.60 -22.95
N SER A 19 -26.39 -60.59 -22.94
CA SER A 19 -25.10 -60.51 -22.24
C SER A 19 -24.14 -59.50 -22.87
N ALA A 20 -24.15 -59.37 -24.21
CA ALA A 20 -23.36 -58.39 -24.94
C ALA A 20 -23.87 -56.96 -24.70
N ALA A 21 -25.20 -56.77 -24.68
CA ALA A 21 -25.81 -55.48 -24.36
C ALA A 21 -25.51 -55.02 -22.92
N VAL A 22 -25.59 -55.92 -21.94
CA VAL A 22 -25.26 -55.62 -20.53
C VAL A 22 -23.78 -55.24 -20.36
N ARG A 23 -22.87 -55.93 -21.06
CA ARG A 23 -21.43 -55.60 -21.04
C ARG A 23 -21.12 -54.26 -21.69
N LEU A 24 -21.80 -53.92 -22.79
CA LEU A 24 -21.61 -52.66 -23.50
C LEU A 24 -22.12 -51.46 -22.68
N VAL A 25 -23.29 -51.61 -22.04
CA VAL A 25 -23.87 -50.57 -21.16
C VAL A 25 -23.02 -50.35 -19.91
N GLY A 26 -22.50 -51.42 -19.29
CA GLY A 26 -21.59 -51.31 -18.13
C GLY A 26 -20.24 -50.67 -18.48
N ALA A 27 -19.69 -50.97 -19.67
CA ALA A 27 -18.43 -50.40 -20.12
C ALA A 27 -18.53 -48.91 -20.54
N GLN A 28 -19.63 -48.52 -21.19
CA GLN A 28 -19.86 -47.12 -21.58
C GLN A 28 -20.22 -46.22 -20.39
N GLY A 29 -21.02 -46.71 -19.44
CA GLY A 29 -21.37 -45.96 -18.23
C GLY A 29 -20.15 -45.70 -17.32
N GLY A 30 -19.25 -46.67 -17.17
CA GLY A 30 -18.05 -46.53 -16.36
C GLY A 30 -16.98 -45.62 -16.97
N GLN A 31 -16.79 -45.64 -18.29
CA GLN A 31 -15.77 -44.79 -18.94
C GLN A 31 -16.19 -43.32 -19.02
N ALA A 32 -17.48 -43.04 -19.23
CA ALA A 32 -18.00 -41.67 -19.22
C ALA A 32 -17.95 -41.04 -17.81
N ASP A 33 -18.31 -41.81 -16.77
CA ASP A 33 -18.27 -41.35 -15.39
C ASP A 33 -16.84 -41.07 -14.91
N VAL A 34 -15.88 -41.95 -15.26
CA VAL A 34 -14.45 -41.75 -14.93
C VAL A 34 -13.84 -40.56 -15.68
N ALA A 35 -14.22 -40.33 -16.94
CA ALA A 35 -13.75 -39.17 -17.71
C ALA A 35 -14.27 -37.85 -17.13
N VAL A 36 -15.57 -37.78 -16.81
CA VAL A 36 -16.20 -36.59 -16.20
C VAL A 36 -15.61 -36.32 -14.82
N LYS A 37 -15.36 -37.37 -14.02
CA LYS A 37 -14.74 -37.24 -12.71
C LYS A 37 -13.29 -36.74 -12.78
N GLY A 38 -12.51 -37.24 -13.74
CA GLY A 38 -11.14 -36.78 -13.98
C GLY A 38 -11.05 -35.32 -14.45
N ASP A 39 -12.01 -34.87 -15.27
CA ASP A 39 -12.08 -33.46 -15.68
C ASP A 39 -12.54 -32.56 -14.53
N MET A 40 -13.43 -33.05 -13.65
CA MET A 40 -13.83 -32.36 -12.43
C MET A 40 -12.66 -32.23 -11.44
N GLU A 41 -11.88 -33.29 -11.24
CA GLU A 41 -10.69 -33.29 -10.37
C GLU A 41 -9.61 -32.34 -10.90
N LYS A 42 -9.40 -32.28 -12.22
CA LYS A 42 -8.52 -31.27 -12.85
C LYS A 42 -9.04 -29.84 -12.67
N ALA A 43 -10.35 -29.63 -12.79
CA ALA A 43 -10.95 -28.31 -12.58
C ALA A 43 -10.80 -27.85 -11.12
N ILE A 44 -10.98 -28.75 -10.16
CA ILE A 44 -10.76 -28.48 -8.73
C ILE A 44 -9.30 -28.14 -8.47
N ALA A 45 -8.35 -28.95 -8.95
CA ALA A 45 -6.93 -28.68 -8.77
C ALA A 45 -6.50 -27.33 -9.38
N LYS A 46 -7.09 -26.94 -10.51
CA LYS A 46 -6.84 -25.63 -11.12
C LYS A 46 -7.42 -24.49 -10.27
N LEU A 47 -8.64 -24.64 -9.77
CA LEU A 47 -9.27 -23.65 -8.90
C LEU A 47 -8.49 -23.47 -7.58
N ASP A 48 -7.96 -24.54 -7.00
CA ASP A 48 -7.14 -24.47 -5.80
C ASP A 48 -5.81 -23.75 -6.05
N SER A 49 -5.14 -24.04 -7.17
CA SER A 49 -3.94 -23.31 -7.59
C SER A 49 -4.21 -21.82 -7.83
N ASP A 50 -5.30 -21.51 -8.54
CA ASP A 50 -5.68 -20.11 -8.82
C ASP A 50 -6.03 -19.37 -7.53
N ARG A 51 -6.70 -20.05 -6.58
CA ARG A 51 -7.00 -19.53 -5.25
C ARG A 51 -5.72 -19.23 -4.47
N GLU A 52 -4.77 -20.16 -4.41
CA GLU A 52 -3.50 -19.96 -3.70
C GLU A 52 -2.72 -18.76 -4.29
N GLN A 53 -2.68 -18.64 -5.62
CA GLN A 53 -2.05 -17.49 -6.27
C GLN A 53 -2.74 -16.17 -5.95
N LEU A 54 -4.07 -16.16 -5.89
CA LEU A 54 -4.84 -14.96 -5.53
C LEU A 54 -4.62 -14.58 -4.06
N GLU A 55 -4.59 -15.54 -3.15
CA GLU A 55 -4.31 -15.32 -1.73
C GLU A 55 -2.87 -14.78 -1.52
N ALA A 56 -1.89 -15.31 -2.25
CA ALA A 56 -0.52 -14.80 -2.25
C ALA A 56 -0.43 -13.35 -2.76
N ARG A 57 -1.12 -13.04 -3.87
CA ARG A 57 -1.19 -11.67 -4.42
C ARG A 57 -1.89 -10.71 -3.48
N LEU A 58 -2.98 -11.12 -2.84
CA LEU A 58 -3.68 -10.29 -1.86
C LEU A 58 -2.79 -9.98 -0.66
N THR A 59 -2.04 -10.97 -0.17
CA THR A 59 -1.10 -10.78 0.94
C THR A 59 0.02 -9.81 0.55
N ALA A 60 0.61 -9.99 -0.64
CA ALA A 60 1.62 -9.08 -1.18
C ALA A 60 1.08 -7.65 -1.29
N LEU A 61 -0.07 -7.45 -1.94
CA LEU A 61 -0.69 -6.14 -2.12
C LEU A 61 -1.13 -5.50 -0.80
N ALA A 62 -1.56 -6.29 0.19
CA ALA A 62 -1.90 -5.79 1.52
C ALA A 62 -0.65 -5.29 2.27
N SER A 63 0.46 -6.04 2.18
CA SER A 63 1.73 -5.62 2.76
C SER A 63 2.29 -4.36 2.09
N GLU A 64 2.16 -4.27 0.77
CA GLU A 64 2.60 -3.12 0.00
C GLU A 64 1.71 -1.90 0.30
N ASN A 65 0.39 -2.07 0.38
CA ASN A 65 -0.51 -1.00 0.81
C ASN A 65 -0.16 -0.50 2.21
N LYS A 66 0.13 -1.40 3.15
CA LYS A 66 0.54 -1.03 4.50
C LYS A 66 1.82 -0.21 4.45
N ARG A 67 2.82 -0.65 3.68
CA ARG A 67 4.09 0.06 3.49
C ARG A 67 3.91 1.43 2.84
N LEU A 68 3.14 1.51 1.75
CA LEU A 68 2.86 2.79 1.07
C LEU A 68 2.14 3.77 2.00
N LYS A 69 1.19 3.28 2.83
CA LYS A 69 0.52 4.12 3.83
C LYS A 69 1.48 4.62 4.90
N THR A 70 2.43 3.80 5.37
CA THR A 70 3.44 4.26 6.34
C THR A 70 4.40 5.27 5.71
N ASP A 71 4.84 5.04 4.49
CA ASP A 71 5.77 5.94 3.78
C ASP A 71 5.10 7.29 3.49
N LEU A 72 3.82 7.29 3.08
CA LEU A 72 3.05 8.50 2.84
C LEU A 72 2.81 9.29 4.14
N ALA A 73 2.53 8.60 5.26
CA ALA A 73 2.40 9.25 6.55
C ALA A 73 3.73 9.90 7.01
N ALA A 74 4.87 9.23 6.78
CA ALA A 74 6.19 9.76 7.09
C ALA A 74 6.52 11.00 6.24
N GLU A 75 6.24 10.96 4.94
CA GLU A 75 6.39 12.10 4.02
C GLU A 75 5.51 13.28 4.42
N ALA A 76 4.25 13.03 4.78
CA ALA A 76 3.33 14.07 5.25
C ALA A 76 3.84 14.74 6.54
N ALA A 77 4.35 13.96 7.49
CA ALA A 77 4.94 14.48 8.72
C ALA A 77 6.19 15.32 8.44
N SER A 78 7.11 14.82 7.61
CA SER A 78 8.32 15.55 7.19
C SER A 78 7.98 16.89 6.53
N ARG A 79 6.99 16.90 5.61
CA ARG A 79 6.54 18.12 4.94
C ARG A 79 5.91 19.12 5.90
N SER A 80 5.12 18.65 6.87
CA SER A 80 4.51 19.50 7.90
C SER A 80 5.56 20.13 8.83
N GLU A 81 6.57 19.36 9.25
CA GLU A 81 7.69 19.86 10.04
C GLU A 81 8.51 20.89 9.27
N GLY A 82 8.81 20.62 7.99
CA GLY A 82 9.50 21.58 7.11
C GLY A 82 8.70 22.87 6.91
N ALA A 83 7.38 22.77 6.69
CA ALA A 83 6.51 23.94 6.56
C ALA A 83 6.43 24.75 7.87
N SER A 84 6.37 24.06 9.01
CA SER A 84 6.35 24.69 10.33
C SER A 84 7.68 25.38 10.64
N ALA A 85 8.81 24.76 10.29
CA ALA A 85 10.14 25.35 10.42
C ALA A 85 10.30 26.59 9.54
N ALA A 86 9.86 26.53 8.29
CA ALA A 86 9.88 27.67 7.37
C ALA A 86 9.01 28.84 7.88
N LEU A 87 7.83 28.55 8.43
CA LEU A 87 6.98 29.57 9.03
C LEU A 87 7.62 30.18 10.28
N ARG A 88 8.22 29.36 11.17
CA ARG A 88 8.94 29.85 12.34
C ARG A 88 10.10 30.78 11.96
N GLU A 89 10.81 30.47 10.89
CA GLU A 89 11.88 31.32 10.37
C GLU A 89 11.32 32.66 9.87
N GLN A 90 10.26 32.64 9.05
CA GLN A 90 9.60 33.87 8.58
C GLN A 90 9.07 34.73 9.73
N MET A 91 8.47 34.11 10.75
CA MET A 91 7.98 34.82 11.94
C MET A 91 9.14 35.42 12.74
N SER A 92 10.27 34.73 12.82
CA SER A 92 11.48 35.21 13.49
C SER A 92 12.08 36.42 12.76
N ASP A 93 12.12 36.37 11.43
CA ASP A 93 12.60 37.48 10.60
C ASP A 93 11.66 38.69 10.64
N LEU A 94 10.35 38.45 10.64
CA LEU A 94 9.35 39.51 10.80
C LEU A 94 9.47 40.18 12.18
N ALA A 95 9.61 39.39 13.25
CA ALA A 95 9.81 39.91 14.59
C ALA A 95 11.08 40.76 14.67
N ALA A 96 12.17 40.34 14.02
CA ALA A 96 13.40 41.11 13.97
C ALA A 96 13.19 42.47 13.28
N GLN A 97 12.47 42.50 12.16
CA GLN A 97 12.15 43.74 11.45
C GLN A 97 11.30 44.69 12.29
N VAL A 98 10.25 44.17 12.96
CA VAL A 98 9.39 44.98 13.83
C VAL A 98 10.21 45.58 14.97
N VAL A 99 11.03 44.78 15.65
CA VAL A 99 11.88 45.27 16.75
C VAL A 99 12.90 46.30 16.25
N ALA A 100 13.50 46.10 15.09
CA ALA A 100 14.44 47.05 14.51
C ALA A 100 13.75 48.38 14.17
N LEU A 101 12.53 48.34 13.60
CA LEU A 101 11.74 49.53 13.31
C LEU A 101 11.35 50.27 14.59
N THR A 102 10.88 49.55 15.62
CA THR A 102 10.53 50.15 16.91
C THR A 102 11.75 50.76 17.59
N ALA A 103 12.91 50.09 17.57
CA ALA A 103 14.15 50.63 18.12
C ALA A 103 14.57 51.93 17.42
N LYS A 104 14.34 52.05 16.10
CA LYS A 104 14.58 53.30 15.36
C LYS A 104 13.62 54.42 15.77
N LEU A 105 12.34 54.10 15.96
CA LEU A 105 11.32 55.08 16.35
C LEU A 105 11.53 55.57 17.79
N ASP A 106 11.89 54.68 18.72
CA ASP A 106 12.14 55.02 20.12
C ASP A 106 13.50 55.72 20.36
N GLY A 107 14.41 55.59 19.40
CA GLY A 107 15.73 56.23 19.43
C GLY A 107 16.79 55.47 20.25
N PRO A 108 18.02 56.01 20.29
CA PRO A 108 19.20 55.31 20.84
C PRO A 108 19.17 55.12 22.36
N GLU A 109 18.39 55.92 23.09
CA GLU A 109 18.24 55.80 24.55
C GLU A 109 17.17 54.80 24.99
N SER A 110 16.48 54.17 24.03
CA SER A 110 15.41 53.23 24.29
C SER A 110 15.90 51.98 25.05
N PRO A 111 15.04 51.38 25.89
CA PRO A 111 15.35 50.11 26.54
C PRO A 111 15.72 49.01 25.52
N ILE A 112 15.10 49.02 24.35
CA ILE A 112 15.36 48.06 23.27
C ILE A 112 16.80 48.20 22.76
N ALA A 113 17.25 49.44 22.49
CA ALA A 113 18.63 49.69 22.06
C ALA A 113 19.66 49.24 23.11
N LYS A 114 19.37 49.47 24.40
CA LYS A 114 20.23 49.04 25.52
C LYS A 114 20.33 47.51 25.63
N VAL A 115 19.22 46.80 25.42
CA VAL A 115 19.20 45.32 25.41
C VAL A 115 19.94 44.76 24.19
N LEU A 116 19.78 45.37 23.02
CA LEU A 116 20.47 44.93 21.79
C LEU A 116 21.99 45.13 21.86
N ALA A 117 22.45 46.16 22.57
CA ALA A 117 23.86 46.42 22.84
C ALA A 117 24.48 45.45 23.87
N ALA A 118 23.66 44.75 24.66
CA ALA A 118 24.14 43.76 25.60
C ALA A 118 24.62 42.48 24.86
N PRO A 119 25.71 41.85 25.33
CA PRO A 119 26.19 40.60 24.75
C PRO A 119 25.15 39.49 24.93
N ASN A 120 24.90 38.72 23.86
CA ASN A 120 23.96 37.60 23.93
C ASN A 120 24.53 36.49 24.82
N PRO A 121 23.71 35.88 25.69
CA PRO A 121 24.09 34.62 26.34
C PRO A 121 24.26 33.52 25.28
N PRO A 122 25.12 32.51 25.53
CA PRO A 122 25.30 31.40 24.60
C PRO A 122 23.96 30.67 24.39
N GLY A 123 23.38 30.84 23.20
CA GLY A 123 22.10 30.25 22.80
C GLY A 123 22.28 28.91 22.10
N SER A 124 21.23 28.09 22.14
CA SER A 124 21.18 26.75 21.57
C SER A 124 21.13 26.77 20.04
N GLY A 125 22.27 26.85 19.35
CA GLY A 125 22.45 26.49 17.93
C GLY A 125 21.69 27.28 16.84
N GLU A 126 20.56 27.90 17.16
CA GLU A 126 19.70 28.69 16.28
C GLU A 126 19.99 30.18 16.48
N ARG A 127 20.00 30.95 15.38
CA ARG A 127 20.34 32.38 15.40
C ARG A 127 19.27 33.16 16.18
N SER A 128 19.68 33.78 17.29
CA SER A 128 18.80 34.50 18.20
C SER A 128 18.16 35.72 17.54
N LEU A 129 16.98 36.12 18.01
CA LEU A 129 16.28 37.34 17.57
C LEU A 129 17.20 38.57 17.64
N ALA A 130 17.95 38.72 18.72
CA ALA A 130 18.87 39.85 18.89
C ALA A 130 20.03 39.83 17.86
N ASP A 131 20.47 38.65 17.43
CA ASP A 131 21.50 38.55 16.38
C ASP A 131 20.93 38.95 15.02
N ARG A 132 19.69 38.57 14.72
CA ARG A 132 18.99 38.97 13.50
C ARG A 132 18.76 40.48 13.44
N VAL A 133 18.33 41.08 14.56
CA VAL A 133 18.14 42.54 14.66
C VAL A 133 19.47 43.28 14.45
N ARG A 134 20.57 42.84 15.07
CA ARG A 134 21.89 43.45 14.87
C ARG A 134 22.37 43.32 13.43
N ALA A 135 22.18 42.15 12.80
CA ALA A 135 22.52 41.95 11.39
C ALA A 135 21.72 42.87 10.46
N LEU A 136 20.43 43.06 10.74
CA LEU A 136 19.57 43.97 9.98
C LEU A 136 20.03 45.43 10.11
N GLN A 137 20.33 45.88 11.33
CA GLN A 137 20.87 47.22 11.59
C GLN A 137 22.21 47.45 10.87
N GLN A 138 23.11 46.46 10.88
CA GLN A 138 24.39 46.53 10.18
C GLN A 138 24.22 46.63 8.66
N ALA A 139 23.29 45.85 8.09
CA ALA A 139 22.97 45.90 6.67
C ALA A 139 22.40 47.27 6.25
N GLU A 140 21.52 47.84 7.06
CA GLU A 140 20.95 49.18 6.83
C GLU A 140 21.96 50.32 7.03
N SER A 141 22.98 50.12 7.87
CA SER A 141 24.05 51.11 8.10
C SER A 141 25.12 51.10 6.99
N ALA A 142 25.18 50.01 6.22
CA ALA A 142 26.11 49.81 5.11
C ALA A 142 25.56 50.32 3.76
N HIS A 143 24.30 50.77 3.74
CA HIS A 143 23.62 51.42 2.62
C HIS A 143 23.51 52.93 2.84
#